data_AF-A0A345ZAU5-F1
#
_entry.id   AF-A0A345ZAU5-F1
#
_cell.length_a   1.000
_cell.length_b   1.000
_cell.length_c   1.000
_cell.angle_alpha   90.00
_cell.angle_beta   90.00
_cell.angle_gamma   90.00
#
_symmetry.space_group_name_H-M   'P 1'
#
loop_
_entity.id
_entity.type
_entity.pdbx_description
1 polymer ?
#
loop_
_entity_poly.entity_id
_entity_poly.type
_entity_poly.pdbx_seq_one_letter_code
_entity_poly.pdbx_strand_id
1 'polypeptide(L)'
;MNENSEQIFDIYDIWYEPLLSQTWFIILLILLLSIFMSCVLYFIYVTFYNKVKVIDPLVIIQNKIAHINSLVIKNEHDSKQAYFEISQIIKEYITYHYKISVIGLTDHELLLWSQAHLSAQQITILEQICAHINQIKFEHQIATTEQVRKNIELVQAFIHSTKEA
;
A
#
# COMPACT_ATOMS: atom_id res chain seq x y z
N MET A 1 65.57 58.62 19.61
CA MET A 1 66.42 57.49 19.18
C MET A 1 66.08 56.34 20.12
N ASN A 2 64.99 55.62 19.83
CA ASN A 2 64.93 54.34 19.11
C ASN A 2 65.31 53.14 19.99
N GLU A 3 64.35 52.71 20.82
CA GLU A 3 64.31 51.39 21.49
C GLU A 3 63.12 50.58 20.93
N ASN A 4 63.13 50.30 19.63
CA ASN A 4 62.12 49.46 18.98
C ASN A 4 62.82 48.49 18.04
N SER A 5 63.47 47.45 18.55
CA SER A 5 64.03 46.39 17.69
C SER A 5 64.44 45.09 18.40
N GLU A 6 63.73 44.63 19.44
CA GLU A 6 64.03 43.31 20.03
C GLU A 6 62.77 42.51 20.40
N GLN A 7 61.85 42.38 19.46
CA GLN A 7 60.82 41.33 19.55
C GLN A 7 60.43 40.84 18.15
N ILE A 8 61.43 40.38 17.40
CA ILE A 8 61.16 39.45 16.31
C ILE A 8 60.96 38.10 17.00
N PHE A 9 59.71 37.79 17.32
CA PHE A 9 59.34 36.41 17.67
C PHE A 9 59.77 35.54 16.49
N ASP A 10 60.70 34.62 16.73
CA ASP A 10 60.96 33.49 15.84
C ASP A 10 59.62 32.80 15.61
N ILE A 11 59.01 33.12 14.47
CA ILE A 11 57.92 32.31 13.93
C ILE A 11 58.62 31.03 13.53
N TYR A 12 58.69 30.09 14.46
CA TYR A 12 59.10 28.72 14.18
C TYR A 12 58.35 28.28 12.93
N ASP A 13 59.10 27.92 11.90
CA ASP A 13 58.60 27.22 10.72
C ASP A 13 57.95 25.92 11.19
N ILE A 14 56.67 25.98 11.53
CA ILE A 14 55.84 24.80 11.74
C ILE A 14 55.65 24.21 10.35
N TRP A 15 56.56 23.30 9.98
CA TRP A 15 56.38 22.46 8.81
C TRP A 15 55.19 21.53 9.09
N TYR A 16 54.02 21.92 8.57
CA TYR A 16 52.85 21.07 8.60
C TYR A 16 53.12 19.84 7.75
N GLU A 17 53.21 18.67 8.39
CA GLU A 17 53.15 17.42 7.65
C GLU A 17 51.78 17.33 6.97
N PRO A 18 51.72 16.97 5.67
CA PRO A 18 50.45 16.87 4.97
C PRO A 18 49.59 15.81 5.64
N LEU A 19 48.32 16.13 5.95
CA LEU A 19 47.40 15.20 6.62
C LEU A 19 47.28 13.83 5.92
N LEU A 20 47.49 13.82 4.60
CA LEU A 20 47.48 12.62 3.76
C LEU A 20 48.66 11.67 4.02
N SER A 21 49.75 12.09 4.67
CA SER A 21 50.85 11.21 5.06
C SER A 21 50.58 10.46 6.37
N GLN A 22 49.63 10.93 7.19
CA GLN A 22 49.37 10.35 8.49
C GLN A 22 48.53 9.06 8.34
N THR A 23 49.06 7.92 8.80
CA THR A 23 48.43 6.60 8.62
C THR A 23 47.01 6.53 9.19
N TRP A 24 46.76 7.15 10.35
CA TRP A 24 45.43 7.17 10.97
C TRP A 24 44.40 7.92 10.10
N PHE A 25 44.83 8.97 9.40
CA PHE A 25 43.98 9.73 8.49
C PHE A 25 43.61 8.91 7.25
N ILE A 26 44.56 8.15 6.70
CA ILE A 26 44.31 7.22 5.58
C ILE A 26 43.31 6.13 5.99
N ILE A 27 43.45 5.55 7.18
CA ILE A 27 42.52 4.53 7.70
C ILE A 27 41.10 5.11 7.84
N LEU A 28 40.98 6.33 8.38
CA LEU A 28 39.69 7.01 8.53
C LEU A 28 39.06 7.29 7.16
N LEU A 29 39.85 7.71 6.17
CA LEU A 29 39.39 7.96 4.81
C LEU A 29 38.86 6.69 4.13
N ILE A 30 39.55 5.55 4.28
CA ILE A 30 39.11 4.25 3.76
C ILE A 30 37.79 3.83 4.41
N LEU A 31 37.67 4.01 5.73
CA LEU A 31 36.45 3.66 6.47
C LEU A 31 35.27 4.51 6.01
N LEU A 32 35.48 5.81 5.82
CA LEU A 32 34.45 6.74 5.33
C LEU A 32 34.03 6.41 3.90
N LEU A 33 34.98 6.06 3.02
CA LEU A 33 34.70 5.61 1.65
C LEU A 33 33.89 4.30 1.65
N SER A 34 34.23 3.37 2.55
CA SER A 34 33.51 2.10 2.69
C SER A 34 32.06 2.31 3.13
N ILE A 35 31.82 3.15 4.14
CA ILE A 35 30.47 3.51 4.58
C ILE A 35 29.70 4.18 3.45
N PHE A 36 30.32 5.13 2.75
CA PHE A 36 29.69 5.82 1.63
C PHE A 36 29.28 4.84 0.52
N MET A 37 30.17 3.91 0.14
CA MET A 37 29.84 2.88 -0.86
C MET A 37 28.71 1.96 -0.39
N SER A 38 28.69 1.56 0.89
CA SER A 38 27.59 0.77 1.45
C SER A 38 26.26 1.53 1.40
N CYS A 39 26.23 2.82 1.72
CA CYS A 39 25.03 3.65 1.61
C CYS A 39 24.54 3.78 0.16
N VAL A 40 25.44 3.99 -0.81
CA VAL A 40 25.09 4.07 -2.23
C VAL A 40 24.51 2.74 -2.72
N LEU A 41 25.14 1.62 -2.40
CA LEU A 41 24.64 0.29 -2.76
C LEU A 41 23.28 0.00 -2.13
N TYR A 42 23.10 0.36 -0.85
CA TYR A 42 21.80 0.24 -0.18
C TYR A 42 20.73 1.11 -0.85
N PHE A 43 21.06 2.35 -1.21
CA PHE A 43 20.11 3.25 -1.88
C PHE A 43 19.73 2.74 -3.28
N ILE A 44 20.69 2.22 -4.05
CA ILE A 44 20.44 1.57 -5.34
C ILE A 44 19.56 0.33 -5.14
N TYR A 45 19.88 -0.53 -4.16
CA TYR A 45 19.08 -1.70 -3.82
C TYR A 45 17.64 -1.32 -3.50
N VAL A 46 17.43 -0.40 -2.55
CA VAL A 46 16.08 0.08 -2.17
C VAL A 46 15.35 0.68 -3.37
N THR A 47 16.02 1.50 -4.19
CA THR A 47 15.39 2.18 -5.34
C THR A 47 15.06 1.23 -6.49
N PHE A 48 15.88 0.21 -6.74
CA PHE A 48 15.63 -0.76 -7.81
C PHE A 48 14.71 -1.90 -7.37
N TYR A 49 14.86 -2.41 -6.16
CA TYR A 49 14.01 -3.50 -5.66
C TYR A 49 12.62 -3.01 -5.21
N ASN A 50 12.49 -1.79 -4.64
CA ASN A 50 11.17 -1.26 -4.28
C ASN A 50 10.40 -0.66 -5.47
N LYS A 51 10.92 -0.77 -6.70
CA LYS A 51 10.11 -0.73 -7.92
C LYS A 51 9.34 -2.05 -8.13
N VAL A 52 8.92 -2.69 -7.04
CA VAL A 52 7.86 -3.69 -7.06
C VAL A 52 6.69 -3.02 -7.75
N LYS A 53 6.31 -3.54 -8.91
CA LYS A 53 5.24 -3.03 -9.78
C LYS A 53 4.11 -2.48 -8.91
N VAL A 54 3.88 -1.18 -8.97
CA VAL A 54 2.65 -0.58 -8.44
C VAL A 54 1.55 -1.06 -9.38
N ILE A 55 1.07 -2.28 -9.14
CA ILE A 55 -0.08 -2.83 -9.84
C ILE A 55 -1.25 -1.99 -9.34
N ASP A 56 -1.95 -1.34 -10.27
CA ASP A 56 -3.15 -0.57 -9.93
C ASP A 56 -4.11 -1.48 -9.14
N PRO A 57 -4.48 -1.11 -7.91
CA PRO A 57 -5.42 -1.89 -7.10
C PRO A 57 -6.75 -2.18 -7.81
N LEU A 58 -7.17 -1.36 -8.77
CA LEU A 58 -8.33 -1.66 -9.60
C LEU A 58 -8.12 -2.90 -10.48
N VAL A 59 -6.91 -3.10 -11.03
CA VAL A 59 -6.56 -4.30 -11.79
C VAL A 59 -6.58 -5.52 -10.87
N ILE A 60 -6.12 -5.39 -9.63
CA ILE A 60 -6.19 -6.46 -8.63
C ILE A 60 -7.64 -6.83 -8.34
N ILE A 61 -8.51 -5.85 -8.13
CA ILE A 61 -9.94 -6.04 -7.90
C ILE A 61 -10.61 -6.72 -9.10
N GLN A 62 -10.30 -6.30 -10.32
CA GLN A 62 -10.82 -6.92 -11.54
C GLN A 62 -10.37 -8.39 -11.67
N ASN A 63 -9.11 -8.69 -11.36
CA ASN A 63 -8.61 -10.06 -11.36
C ASN A 63 -9.32 -10.93 -10.30
N LYS A 64 -9.60 -10.38 -9.11
CA LYS A 64 -10.38 -11.07 -8.07
C LYS A 64 -11.82 -11.32 -8.54
N ILE A 65 -12.47 -10.35 -9.17
CA ILE A 65 -13.81 -10.51 -9.74
C ILE A 65 -13.80 -11.62 -10.80
N ALA A 66 -12.83 -11.64 -11.71
CA ALA A 66 -12.69 -12.66 -12.73
C ALA A 66 -12.47 -14.06 -12.13
N HIS A 67 -11.67 -14.15 -11.06
CA HIS A 67 -11.47 -15.37 -10.29
C HIS A 67 -12.79 -15.91 -9.73
N ILE A 68 -13.56 -15.09 -8.99
CA ILE A 68 -14.83 -15.54 -8.41
C ILE A 68 -15.83 -15.96 -9.50
N ASN A 69 -15.86 -15.24 -10.63
CA ASN A 69 -16.75 -15.57 -11.75
C ASN A 69 -16.44 -16.94 -12.40
N SER A 70 -15.19 -17.41 -12.26
CA SER A 70 -14.74 -18.73 -12.72
C SER A 70 -15.00 -19.86 -11.73
N LEU A 71 -15.36 -19.54 -10.48
CA LEU A 71 -15.64 -20.56 -9.46
C LEU A 71 -16.93 -21.32 -9.77
N VAL A 72 -16.89 -22.63 -9.54
CA VAL A 72 -18.06 -23.51 -9.59
C VAL A 72 -18.41 -23.89 -8.17
N ILE A 73 -19.60 -23.48 -7.71
CA ILE A 73 -20.05 -23.74 -6.35
C ILE A 73 -20.56 -25.18 -6.25
N LYS A 74 -19.87 -26.03 -5.48
CA LYS A 74 -20.24 -27.44 -5.32
C LYS A 74 -20.87 -27.74 -3.96
N ASN A 75 -20.54 -26.95 -2.95
CA ASN A 75 -20.95 -27.17 -1.58
C ASN A 75 -21.17 -25.83 -0.84
N GLU A 76 -21.65 -25.92 0.39
CA GLU A 76 -21.90 -24.75 1.26
C GLU A 76 -20.62 -23.96 1.56
N HIS A 77 -19.48 -24.65 1.75
CA HIS A 77 -18.20 -24.02 2.04
C HIS A 77 -17.74 -23.14 0.87
N ASP A 78 -17.81 -23.64 -0.37
CA ASP A 78 -17.48 -22.88 -1.59
C ASP A 78 -18.37 -21.64 -1.71
N SER A 79 -19.66 -21.80 -1.39
CA SER A 79 -20.64 -20.71 -1.41
C SER A 79 -20.27 -19.62 -0.39
N LYS A 80 -20.04 -20.01 0.87
CA LYS A 80 -19.62 -19.08 1.92
C LYS A 80 -18.32 -18.37 1.55
N GLN A 81 -17.32 -19.12 1.06
CA GLN A 81 -16.05 -18.55 0.63
C GLN A 81 -16.25 -17.50 -0.47
N ALA A 82 -17.06 -17.78 -1.50
CA ALA A 82 -17.33 -16.82 -2.56
C ALA A 82 -17.94 -15.51 -2.03
N TYR A 83 -18.89 -15.57 -1.09
CA TYR A 83 -19.49 -14.37 -0.48
C TYR A 83 -18.57 -13.65 0.52
N PHE A 84 -17.64 -14.36 1.16
CA PHE A 84 -16.55 -13.71 1.91
C PHE A 84 -15.63 -12.92 0.97
N GLU A 85 -15.22 -13.51 -0.15
CA GLU A 85 -14.39 -12.84 -1.14
C GLU A 85 -15.11 -11.64 -1.77
N ILE A 86 -16.41 -11.75 -2.10
CA ILE A 86 -17.23 -10.63 -2.58
C ILE A 86 -17.25 -9.48 -1.56
N SER A 87 -17.54 -9.77 -0.29
CA SER A 87 -17.53 -8.78 0.80
C SER A 87 -16.18 -8.08 0.92
N GLN A 88 -15.09 -8.83 0.80
CA GLN A 88 -13.74 -8.30 0.85
C GLN A 88 -13.43 -7.40 -0.35
N ILE A 89 -13.82 -7.79 -1.57
CA ILE A 89 -13.63 -6.98 -2.79
C ILE A 89 -14.28 -5.60 -2.64
N ILE A 90 -15.49 -5.55 -2.10
CA ILE A 90 -16.21 -4.28 -1.90
C ILE A 90 -15.47 -3.39 -0.90
N LYS A 91 -15.04 -3.96 0.23
CA LYS A 91 -14.29 -3.22 1.27
C LYS A 91 -12.95 -2.73 0.75
N GLU A 92 -12.23 -3.55 0.00
CA GLU A 92 -10.96 -3.16 -0.65
C GLU A 92 -11.19 -2.06 -1.69
N TYR A 93 -12.24 -2.17 -2.51
CA TYR A 93 -12.59 -1.16 -3.49
C TYR A 93 -12.90 0.19 -2.84
N ILE A 94 -13.78 0.20 -1.83
CA ILE A 94 -14.13 1.43 -1.10
C ILE A 94 -12.89 2.01 -0.43
N THR A 95 -12.07 1.17 0.21
CA THR A 95 -10.84 1.60 0.86
C THR A 95 -9.89 2.28 -0.11
N TYR A 96 -9.73 1.69 -1.29
CA TYR A 96 -8.84 2.23 -2.30
C TYR A 96 -9.39 3.51 -2.96
N HIS A 97 -10.68 3.53 -3.29
CA HIS A 97 -11.31 4.62 -4.05
C HIS A 97 -11.53 5.85 -3.17
N TYR A 98 -12.06 5.67 -1.95
CA TYR A 98 -12.35 6.77 -1.02
C TYR A 98 -11.21 7.06 -0.03
N LYS A 99 -10.10 6.30 -0.09
CA LYS A 99 -8.93 6.46 0.80
C LYS A 99 -9.26 6.36 2.30
N ILE A 100 -10.29 5.59 2.65
CA ILE A 100 -10.77 5.40 4.02
C ILE A 100 -10.70 3.91 4.37
N SER A 101 -10.10 3.56 5.51
CA SER A 101 -10.06 2.17 5.94
C SER A 101 -11.46 1.70 6.36
N VAL A 102 -12.12 0.95 5.49
CA VAL A 102 -13.37 0.24 5.82
C VAL A 102 -13.13 -1.25 6.11
N ILE A 103 -11.87 -1.68 6.05
CA ILE A 103 -11.44 -3.02 6.48
C ILE A 103 -11.65 -3.12 7.99
N GLY A 104 -12.36 -4.16 8.41
CA GLY A 104 -12.71 -4.39 9.81
C GLY A 104 -14.10 -3.89 10.21
N LEU A 105 -14.74 -3.05 9.39
CA LEU A 105 -16.13 -2.65 9.62
C LEU A 105 -17.08 -3.83 9.35
N THR A 106 -18.11 -3.93 10.18
CA THR A 106 -19.28 -4.78 9.92
C THR A 106 -20.05 -4.25 8.71
N ASP A 107 -20.90 -5.10 8.12
CA ASP A 107 -21.68 -4.71 6.94
C ASP A 107 -22.69 -3.60 7.29
N HIS A 108 -23.16 -3.53 8.54
CA HIS A 108 -24.00 -2.45 9.05
C HIS A 108 -23.24 -1.12 9.17
N GLU A 109 -22.04 -1.14 9.77
CA GLU A 109 -21.19 0.05 9.89
C GLU A 109 -20.75 0.57 8.51
N LEU A 110 -20.49 -0.33 7.56
CA LEU A 110 -20.18 0.04 6.17
C LEU A 110 -21.35 0.80 5.53
N LEU A 111 -22.58 0.34 5.73
CA LEU A 111 -23.78 1.01 5.20
C LEU A 111 -24.00 2.38 5.85
N LEU A 112 -23.85 2.49 7.17
CA LEU A 112 -23.93 3.77 7.88
C LEU A 112 -22.89 4.79 7.37
N TRP A 113 -21.64 4.34 7.19
CA TRP A 113 -20.60 5.19 6.59
C TRP A 113 -20.95 5.61 5.16
N SER A 114 -21.51 4.69 4.38
CA SER A 114 -21.87 4.91 2.97
C SER A 114 -22.96 5.96 2.79
N GLN A 115 -23.88 6.09 3.75
CA GLN A 115 -24.94 7.11 3.72
C GLN A 115 -24.41 8.55 3.64
N ALA A 116 -23.21 8.80 4.16
CA ALA A 116 -22.60 10.13 4.14
C ALA A 116 -21.73 10.40 2.90
N HIS A 117 -21.36 9.37 2.13
CA HIS A 117 -20.33 9.47 1.08
C HIS A 117 -20.80 9.00 -0.31
N LEU A 118 -21.91 8.26 -0.39
CA LEU A 118 -22.41 7.67 -1.62
C LEU A 118 -23.76 8.28 -2.02
N SER A 119 -24.10 8.20 -3.31
CA SER A 119 -25.42 8.58 -3.79
C SER A 119 -26.48 7.56 -3.35
N ALA A 120 -27.76 7.97 -3.31
CA ALA A 120 -28.87 7.08 -2.95
C ALA A 120 -28.92 5.81 -3.82
N GLN A 121 -28.58 5.92 -5.11
CA GLN A 121 -28.49 4.78 -6.02
C GLN A 121 -27.36 3.83 -5.64
N GLN A 122 -26.17 4.35 -5.35
CA GLN A 122 -25.01 3.55 -4.93
C GLN A 122 -25.28 2.83 -3.60
N ILE A 123 -25.93 3.52 -2.65
CA ILE A 123 -26.35 2.95 -1.37
C ILE A 123 -27.32 1.79 -1.60
N THR A 124 -28.32 1.97 -2.45
CA THR A 124 -29.30 0.92 -2.75
C THR A 124 -28.64 -0.35 -3.30
N ILE A 125 -27.66 -0.20 -4.20
CA ILE A 125 -26.90 -1.34 -4.75
C ILE A 125 -26.09 -2.01 -3.63
N LEU A 126 -25.41 -1.22 -2.79
CA LEU A 126 -24.61 -1.74 -1.69
C LEU A 126 -25.47 -2.48 -0.65
N GLU A 127 -26.65 -1.96 -0.32
CA GLU A 127 -27.63 -2.60 0.57
C GLU A 127 -28.07 -3.96 0.04
N GLN A 128 -28.36 -4.06 -1.26
CA GLN A 128 -28.71 -5.33 -1.91
C GLN A 128 -27.57 -6.35 -1.79
N ILE A 129 -26.33 -5.93 -2.04
CA ILE A 129 -25.18 -6.81 -1.94
C ILE A 129 -24.97 -7.28 -0.49
N CYS A 130 -25.03 -6.37 0.48
CA CYS A 130 -24.91 -6.71 1.90
C CYS A 130 -26.03 -7.65 2.37
N ALA A 131 -27.27 -7.46 1.89
CA ALA A 131 -28.38 -8.35 2.20
C ALA A 131 -28.11 -9.78 1.70
N HIS A 132 -27.68 -9.94 0.46
CA HIS A 132 -27.35 -11.27 -0.10
C HIS A 132 -26.15 -11.92 0.63
N ILE A 133 -25.11 -11.14 0.96
CA ILE A 133 -23.97 -11.63 1.74
C ILE A 133 -24.43 -12.16 3.09
N ASN A 134 -25.30 -11.44 3.80
CA ASN A 134 -25.78 -11.83 5.12
C ASN A 134 -26.62 -13.11 5.06
N GLN A 135 -27.49 -13.24 4.05
CA GLN A 135 -28.28 -14.46 3.85
C GLN A 135 -27.38 -15.70 3.70
N ILE A 136 -26.33 -15.63 2.88
CA ILE A 136 -25.45 -16.78 2.66
C ILE A 136 -24.52 -17.06 3.84
N LYS A 137 -23.95 -16.01 4.45
CA LYS A 137 -23.02 -16.17 5.58
C LYS A 137 -23.70 -16.75 6.83
N PHE A 138 -24.93 -16.33 7.13
CA PHE A 138 -25.58 -16.62 8.40
C PHE A 138 -26.78 -17.59 8.30
N GLU A 139 -27.49 -17.65 7.18
CA GLU A 139 -28.72 -18.47 7.06
C GLU A 139 -28.46 -19.89 6.52
N HIS A 140 -27.20 -20.32 6.39
CA HIS A 140 -26.81 -21.66 5.90
C HIS A 140 -27.40 -22.01 4.52
N GLN A 141 -27.75 -20.99 3.73
CA GLN A 141 -28.22 -21.16 2.37
C GLN A 141 -27.04 -21.45 1.44
N ILE A 142 -27.18 -22.45 0.58
CA ILE A 142 -26.20 -22.72 -0.48
C ILE A 142 -26.61 -21.89 -1.70
N ALA A 143 -25.83 -20.86 -2.00
CA ALA A 143 -26.02 -20.12 -3.24
C ALA A 143 -25.57 -20.96 -4.44
N THR A 144 -26.35 -20.91 -5.51
CA THR A 144 -25.99 -21.48 -6.81
C THR A 144 -24.90 -20.64 -7.48
N THR A 145 -24.14 -21.24 -8.40
CA THR A 145 -23.16 -20.51 -9.23
C THR A 145 -23.79 -19.31 -9.93
N GLU A 146 -25.02 -19.45 -10.44
CA GLU A 146 -25.74 -18.36 -11.11
C GLU A 146 -26.09 -17.20 -10.16
N GLN A 147 -26.43 -17.49 -8.89
CA GLN A 147 -26.64 -16.43 -7.89
C GLN A 147 -25.34 -15.70 -7.56
N VAL A 148 -24.21 -16.41 -7.46
CA VAL A 148 -22.90 -15.78 -7.27
C VAL A 148 -22.57 -14.86 -8.45
N ARG A 149 -22.79 -15.32 -9.69
CA ARG A 149 -22.59 -14.50 -10.90
C ARG A 149 -23.43 -13.23 -10.92
N LYS A 150 -24.72 -13.33 -10.62
CA LYS A 150 -25.60 -12.16 -10.49
C LYS A 150 -25.11 -11.17 -9.43
N ASN A 151 -24.61 -11.67 -8.30
CA ASN A 151 -24.04 -10.80 -7.27
C ASN A 151 -22.73 -10.14 -7.70
N ILE A 152 -21.91 -10.83 -8.50
CA ILE A 152 -20.73 -10.21 -9.13
C ILE A 152 -21.14 -9.09 -10.08
N GLU A 153 -22.18 -9.29 -10.89
CA GLU A 153 -22.72 -8.24 -11.77
C GLU A 153 -23.18 -7.01 -10.97
N LEU A 154 -23.82 -7.21 -9.81
CA LEU A 154 -24.17 -6.12 -8.90
C LEU A 154 -22.94 -5.38 -8.37
N VAL A 155 -21.87 -6.10 -8.00
CA VAL A 155 -20.60 -5.49 -7.56
C VAL A 155 -19.95 -4.70 -8.70
N GLN A 156 -19.98 -5.23 -9.92
CA GLN A 156 -19.47 -4.52 -11.10
C GLN A 156 -20.30 -3.27 -11.40
N ALA A 157 -21.62 -3.35 -11.28
CA ALA A 157 -22.52 -2.21 -11.43
C ALA A 157 -22.25 -1.13 -10.37
N PHE A 158 -22.03 -1.52 -9.11
CA PHE A 158 -21.61 -0.63 -8.04
C PHE A 158 -20.30 0.11 -8.40
N ILE A 159 -19.25 -0.63 -8.76
CA ILE A 159 -17.94 -0.08 -9.15
C ILE A 159 -18.04 0.84 -10.38
N HIS A 160 -18.95 0.54 -11.31
CA HIS A 160 -19.16 1.38 -12.49
C HIS A 160 -19.87 2.69 -12.13
N SER A 161 -20.92 2.61 -11.31
CA SER A 161 -21.70 3.77 -10.85
C SER A 161 -20.91 4.79 -10.03
N THR A 162 -19.80 4.36 -9.41
CA THR A 162 -18.89 5.23 -8.64
C THR A 162 -17.80 5.87 -9.51
N LYS A 163 -17.59 5.40 -10.75
CA LYS A 163 -16.66 6.05 -11.70
C LYS A 163 -17.29 7.19 -12.49
N GLU A 164 -18.61 7.21 -12.60
CA GLU A 164 -19.36 8.22 -13.36
C GLU A 164 -19.80 9.43 -12.53
N ALA A 165 -19.58 9.37 -11.20
CA ALA A 165 -19.86 10.45 -10.25
C ALA A 165 -18.63 11.32 -10.01
#